data_AF-A0A914N650-F1
#
_entry.id   AF-A0A914N650-F1
#
_cell.length_a   1.000
_cell.length_b   1.000
_cell.length_c   1.000
_cell.angle_alpha   90.00
_cell.angle_beta   90.00
_cell.angle_gamma   90.00
#
_symmetry.space_group_name_H-M   'P 1'
#
loop_
_entity.id
_entity.type
_entity.pdbx_description
1 polymer ?
#
loop_
_entity_poly.entity_id
_entity_poly.type
_entity_poly.pdbx_seq_one_letter_code
_entity_poly.pdbx_strand_id
1 'polypeptide(L)'
;MHTSLLGSLGPLGYILNTPSHHRVHHGRNPYCIDRNYGEYLGTFEEERLEDPPIYGLIKNENNFNQLWLQFHTLGELLFCKWREKDEENKNLKIFPKFVDKLKALYFPPGWYPGVKVFNK
;
A
#
# COMPACT_ATOMS: atom_id res chain seq x y z
N MET A 1 -2.50 -20.93 0.47
CA MET A 1 -2.10 -19.81 -0.40
C MET A 1 -0.68 -19.31 -0.05
N HIS A 2 -0.29 -19.01 1.19
CA HIS A 2 1.08 -18.54 1.50
C HIS A 2 2.22 -19.57 1.45
N THR A 3 2.00 -20.79 0.94
CA THR A 3 3.02 -21.85 1.01
C THR A 3 4.17 -21.60 0.04
N SER A 4 5.42 -21.62 0.52
CA SER A 4 6.63 -21.52 -0.32
C SER A 4 7.02 -22.84 -1.01
N LEU A 5 6.29 -23.93 -0.76
CA LEU A 5 6.54 -25.23 -1.40
C LEU A 5 6.37 -25.18 -2.92
N LEU A 6 5.50 -24.30 -3.40
CA LEU A 6 5.25 -24.06 -4.82
C LEU A 6 5.69 -22.63 -5.16
N GLY A 7 6.61 -22.52 -6.11
CA GLY A 7 7.06 -21.26 -6.71
C GLY A 7 6.03 -20.68 -7.68
N SER A 8 6.50 -19.88 -8.64
CA SER A 8 5.65 -19.41 -9.74
C SER A 8 5.11 -20.61 -10.53
N LEU A 9 3.81 -20.61 -10.82
CA LEU A 9 3.18 -21.58 -11.73
C LEU A 9 3.12 -21.03 -13.17
N GLY A 10 3.95 -20.03 -13.47
CA GLY A 10 4.02 -19.39 -14.78
C GLY A 10 2.68 -18.77 -15.17
N PRO A 11 2.19 -19.00 -16.41
CA PRO A 11 1.00 -18.33 -16.92
C PRO A 11 -0.29 -18.55 -16.11
N LEU A 12 -0.36 -19.59 -15.29
CA LEU A 12 -1.48 -19.81 -14.39
C LEU A 12 -1.63 -18.68 -13.36
N GLY A 13 -0.54 -18.00 -13.00
CA GLY A 13 -0.57 -16.84 -12.09
C GLY A 13 -1.35 -15.64 -12.61
N TYR A 14 -1.54 -15.53 -13.95
CA TYR A 14 -2.31 -14.43 -14.55
C TYR A 14 -3.82 -14.57 -14.35
N ILE A 15 -4.31 -15.79 -14.12
CA ILE A 15 -5.75 -16.11 -14.09
C ILE A 15 -6.17 -16.66 -12.72
N LEU A 16 -5.27 -17.34 -12.02
CA LEU A 16 -5.53 -17.98 -10.74
C LEU A 16 -4.76 -17.28 -9.61
N ASN A 17 -5.36 -17.25 -8.42
CA ASN A 17 -4.68 -16.90 -7.17
C ASN A 17 -3.69 -18.00 -6.75
N THR A 18 -2.59 -18.14 -7.48
CA THR A 18 -1.54 -19.12 -7.15
C THR A 18 -0.85 -18.77 -5.81
N PRO A 19 -0.16 -19.72 -5.16
CA PRO A 19 0.57 -19.42 -3.93
C PRO A 19 1.56 -18.26 -4.07
N SER A 20 2.31 -18.22 -5.17
CA SER A 20 3.25 -17.14 -5.49
C SER A 20 2.55 -15.79 -5.66
N HIS A 21 1.43 -15.75 -6.41
CA HIS A 21 0.60 -14.55 -6.57
C HIS A 21 0.17 -13.98 -5.20
N HIS A 22 -0.31 -14.87 -4.33
CA HIS A 22 -0.77 -14.49 -3.00
C HIS A 22 0.38 -14.02 -2.07
N ARG A 23 1.59 -14.56 -2.21
CA ARG A 23 2.76 -14.07 -1.45
C ARG A 23 3.14 -12.65 -1.84
N VAL A 24 3.15 -12.34 -3.14
CA VAL A 24 3.38 -10.98 -3.62
C VAL A 24 2.29 -10.04 -3.11
N HIS A 25 1.01 -10.43 -3.16
CA HIS A 25 -0.08 -9.62 -2.61
C HIS A 25 0.11 -9.26 -1.11
N HIS A 26 0.66 -10.19 -0.33
CA HIS A 26 0.94 -9.97 1.10
C HIS A 26 2.34 -9.43 1.40
N GLY A 27 3.17 -9.22 0.37
CA GLY A 27 4.51 -8.69 0.51
C GLY A 27 4.48 -7.17 0.73
N ARG A 28 5.43 -6.68 1.54
CA ARG A 28 5.63 -5.23 1.76
C ARG A 28 6.81 -4.65 0.97
N ASN A 29 7.51 -5.47 0.18
CA ASN A 29 8.58 -5.00 -0.71
C ASN A 29 7.98 -3.97 -1.68
N PRO A 30 8.77 -2.97 -2.14
CA PRO A 30 8.25 -1.93 -3.03
C PRO A 30 7.53 -2.47 -4.27
N TYR A 31 7.99 -3.58 -4.85
CA TYR A 31 7.35 -4.17 -6.04
C TYR A 31 6.03 -4.89 -5.73
N CYS A 32 5.81 -5.30 -4.48
CA CYS A 32 4.60 -5.98 -4.02
C CYS A 32 3.45 -5.00 -3.74
N ILE A 33 3.77 -3.72 -3.52
CA ILE A 33 2.78 -2.71 -3.15
C ILE A 33 1.77 -2.50 -4.27
N ASP A 34 0.50 -2.54 -3.89
CA ASP A 34 -0.65 -2.41 -4.76
C ASP A 34 -0.74 -3.46 -5.90
N ARG A 35 -0.11 -4.63 -5.72
CA ARG A 35 -0.11 -5.73 -6.70
C ARG A 35 -1.03 -6.87 -6.30
N ASN A 36 -1.45 -7.63 -7.31
CA ASN A 36 -2.03 -8.95 -7.11
C ASN A 36 -3.30 -8.95 -6.23
N TYR A 37 -4.12 -7.90 -6.34
CA TYR A 37 -5.41 -7.82 -5.63
C TYR A 37 -6.44 -8.73 -6.31
N GLY A 38 -6.36 -10.03 -6.04
CA GLY A 38 -7.24 -11.02 -6.64
C GLY A 38 -7.07 -11.17 -8.16
N GLU A 39 -7.89 -12.02 -8.76
CA GLU A 39 -7.72 -12.51 -10.13
C GLU A 39 -8.07 -11.49 -11.22
N TYR A 40 -8.63 -10.32 -10.88
CA TYR A 40 -9.29 -9.45 -11.86
C TYR A 40 -8.72 -8.03 -11.99
N LEU A 41 -7.78 -7.62 -11.15
CA LEU A 41 -7.42 -6.20 -11.05
C LEU A 41 -6.30 -5.71 -11.99
N GLY A 42 -5.79 -6.55 -12.91
CA GLY A 42 -4.80 -6.12 -13.90
C GLY A 42 -3.48 -5.63 -13.30
N THR A 43 -3.30 -5.76 -11.98
CA THR A 43 -2.11 -5.39 -11.22
C THR A 43 -1.19 -6.59 -11.00
N PHE A 44 -1.19 -7.54 -11.94
CA PHE A 44 -0.36 -8.75 -11.83
C PHE A 44 1.12 -8.38 -11.74
N GLU A 45 1.80 -9.00 -10.79
CA GLU A 45 3.25 -8.93 -10.60
C GLU A 45 3.76 -10.32 -10.20
N GLU A 46 4.82 -10.77 -10.87
CA GLU A 46 5.45 -12.05 -10.58
C GLU A 46 6.36 -11.95 -9.35
N GLU A 47 6.43 -13.03 -8.57
CA GLU A 47 7.36 -13.11 -7.45
C GLU A 47 8.82 -13.15 -7.94
N ARG A 48 9.65 -12.30 -7.35
CA ARG A 48 11.08 -12.20 -7.68
C ARG A 48 11.87 -13.09 -6.74
N LEU A 49 12.70 -13.97 -7.28
CA LEU A 49 13.50 -14.90 -6.48
C LEU A 49 14.68 -14.18 -5.81
N GLU A 50 15.20 -13.15 -6.45
CA GLU A 50 16.29 -12.29 -5.97
C GLU A 50 15.83 -11.27 -4.90
N ASP A 51 14.54 -10.95 -4.87
CA ASP A 51 13.91 -10.07 -3.86
C ASP A 51 12.62 -10.74 -3.33
N PRO A 52 12.74 -11.80 -2.51
CA PRO A 52 11.59 -12.57 -2.07
C PRO A 52 10.65 -11.73 -1.19
N PRO A 53 9.32 -11.99 -1.20
CA PRO A 53 8.35 -11.24 -0.40
C PRO A 53 8.66 -11.27 1.09
N ILE A 54 8.82 -10.09 1.68
CA ILE A 54 8.90 -9.83 3.11
C ILE A 54 7.49 -9.49 3.58
N TYR A 55 7.01 -10.17 4.62
CA TYR A 55 5.66 -9.95 5.15
C TYR A 55 5.62 -8.83 6.19
N GLY A 56 4.40 -8.38 6.45
CA GLY A 56 4.09 -7.38 7.47
C GLY A 56 3.65 -6.05 6.87
N LEU A 57 3.55 -5.03 7.71
CA LEU A 57 3.20 -3.68 7.27
C LEU A 57 4.47 -2.93 6.85
N ILE A 58 4.33 -1.98 5.93
CA ILE A 58 5.42 -1.05 5.57
C ILE A 58 5.84 -0.27 6.83
N LYS A 59 4.84 0.23 7.57
CA LYS A 59 5.00 0.84 8.89
C LYS A 59 4.42 -0.11 9.93
N ASN A 60 5.29 -0.70 10.76
CA ASN A 60 4.86 -1.62 11.80
C ASN A 60 4.17 -0.87 12.94
N GLU A 61 3.06 -1.42 13.42
CA GLU A 61 2.31 -0.90 14.57
C GLU A 61 2.75 -1.60 15.85
N ASN A 62 3.20 -0.82 16.83
CA ASN A 62 3.64 -1.33 18.14
C ASN A 62 2.47 -1.27 19.16
N ASN A 63 1.29 -1.72 18.76
CA ASN A 63 0.08 -1.73 19.58
C ASN A 63 -0.73 -2.99 19.30
N PHE A 64 -1.30 -3.61 20.34
CA PHE A 64 -2.13 -4.82 20.24
C PHE A 64 -3.63 -4.55 20.43
N ASN A 65 -4.04 -3.30 20.66
CA ASN A 65 -5.45 -2.94 20.79
C ASN A 65 -6.15 -3.06 19.43
N GLN A 66 -7.13 -3.97 19.34
CA GLN A 66 -7.81 -4.28 18.08
C GLN A 66 -8.62 -3.11 17.52
N LEU A 67 -9.27 -2.32 18.38
CA LEU A 67 -10.01 -1.13 17.94
C LEU A 67 -9.04 -0.08 17.38
N TRP A 68 -7.91 0.12 18.04
CA TRP A 68 -6.86 1.00 17.52
C TRP A 68 -6.37 0.50 16.17
N LEU A 69 -5.95 -0.76 16.05
CA LEU A 69 -5.47 -1.34 14.80
C LEU A 69 -6.49 -1.26 13.67
N GLN A 70 -7.79 -1.35 13.97
CA GLN A 70 -8.86 -1.26 12.98
C GLN A 70 -9.13 0.17 12.50
N PHE A 71 -8.99 1.18 13.37
CA PHE A 71 -9.48 2.54 13.10
C PHE A 71 -8.41 3.63 13.05
N HIS A 72 -7.20 3.41 13.56
CA HIS A 72 -6.18 4.46 13.65
C HIS A 72 -5.81 5.03 12.27
N THR A 73 -5.61 4.17 11.25
CA THR A 73 -5.28 4.60 9.88
C THR A 73 -6.40 5.46 9.27
N LEU A 74 -7.66 5.10 9.52
CA LEU A 74 -8.80 5.90 9.07
C LEU A 74 -8.80 7.27 9.76
N GLY A 75 -8.52 7.33 11.06
CA GLY A 75 -8.37 8.57 11.81
C GLY A 75 -7.19 9.42 11.33
N GLU A 76 -6.06 8.79 11.00
CA GLU A 76 -4.89 9.45 10.44
C GLU A 76 -5.23 10.10 9.10
N LEU A 77 -5.90 9.38 8.19
CA LEU A 77 -6.30 9.91 6.88
C LEU A 77 -7.34 11.02 6.98
N LEU A 78 -8.37 10.86 7.82
CA LEU A 78 -9.48 11.81 7.95
C LEU A 78 -9.12 13.07 8.74
N PHE A 79 -8.27 12.96 9.76
CA PHE A 79 -8.06 14.05 10.70
C PHE A 79 -6.60 14.50 10.80
N CYS A 80 -5.62 13.62 10.66
CA CYS A 80 -4.21 13.99 10.87
C CYS A 80 -3.55 14.48 9.59
N LYS A 81 -3.70 13.76 8.47
CA LYS A 81 -3.00 14.02 7.21
C LYS A 81 -3.18 15.46 6.72
N TRP A 82 -4.39 16.01 6.80
CA TRP A 82 -4.65 17.39 6.36
C TRP A 82 -4.03 18.49 7.25
N ARG A 83 -3.61 18.14 8.47
CA ARG A 83 -2.95 19.04 9.43
C ARG A 83 -1.43 18.89 9.41
N GLU A 84 -0.92 17.99 8.57
CA GLU A 84 0.50 17.76 8.40
C GLU A 84 1.19 19.05 7.92
N LYS A 85 2.34 19.29 8.54
CA LYS A 85 3.18 20.45 8.32
C LYS A 85 4.50 19.96 7.76
N ASP A 86 5.12 20.81 6.96
CA ASP A 86 6.41 20.51 6.38
C ASP A 86 7.44 20.25 7.50
N GLU A 87 8.28 19.22 7.30
CA GLU A 87 9.29 18.82 8.29
C GLU A 87 10.39 19.87 8.45
N GLU A 88 10.79 20.53 7.36
CA GLU A 88 11.82 21.57 7.35
C GLU A 88 11.25 22.91 7.86
N ASN A 89 10.01 23.22 7.50
CA ASN A 89 9.34 24.45 7.92
C ASN A 89 7.93 24.22 8.48
N LYS A 90 7.85 24.07 9.81
CA LYS A 90 6.58 23.84 10.55
C LYS A 90 5.53 24.95 10.40
N ASN A 91 5.83 26.08 9.77
CA ASN A 91 4.86 27.11 9.43
C ASN A 91 4.15 26.84 8.09
N LEU A 92 4.73 26.01 7.23
CA LEU A 92 4.13 25.60 5.96
C LEU A 92 3.20 24.40 6.18
N LYS A 93 1.98 24.54 5.67
CA LYS A 93 1.01 23.44 5.61
C LYS A 93 1.24 22.67 4.33
N ILE A 94 1.34 21.34 4.43
CA ILE A 94 1.50 20.48 3.25
C ILE A 94 0.22 20.50 2.38
N PHE A 95 -0.96 20.60 3.01
CA PHE A 95 -2.26 20.66 2.34
C PHE A 95 -2.92 22.04 2.50
N PRO A 96 -2.43 23.10 1.80
CA PRO A 96 -2.95 24.45 1.97
C PRO A 96 -4.36 24.61 1.35
N LYS A 97 -4.65 23.93 0.23
CA LYS A 97 -5.92 24.08 -0.49
C LYS A 97 -6.94 23.06 -0.01
N PHE A 98 -8.21 23.46 0.02
CA PHE A 98 -9.31 22.55 0.37
C PHE A 98 -9.43 21.36 -0.60
N VAL A 99 -9.19 21.58 -1.89
CA VAL A 99 -9.21 20.53 -2.92
C VAL A 99 -8.17 19.44 -2.64
N ASP A 100 -6.99 19.81 -2.16
CA ASP A 100 -5.92 18.86 -1.85
C ASP A 100 -6.31 17.96 -0.65
N LYS A 101 -7.14 18.45 0.26
CA LYS A 101 -7.69 17.66 1.36
C LYS A 101 -8.67 16.60 0.86
N LEU A 102 -9.57 16.97 -0.06
CA LEU A 102 -10.48 16.02 -0.69
C LEU A 102 -9.72 14.97 -1.50
N LYS A 103 -8.71 15.40 -2.26
CA LYS A 103 -7.81 14.51 -3.01
C LYS A 103 -7.07 13.54 -2.10
N ALA A 104 -6.65 13.98 -0.92
CA ALA A 104 -5.97 13.12 0.05
C ALA A 104 -6.85 11.98 0.62
N LEU A 105 -8.18 12.09 0.54
CA LEU A 105 -9.10 10.98 0.86
C LEU A 105 -9.33 10.03 -0.31
N TYR A 106 -9.30 10.58 -1.52
CA TYR A 106 -9.62 9.82 -2.73
C TYR A 106 -8.41 9.07 -3.29
N PHE A 107 -7.23 9.69 -3.23
CA PHE A 107 -5.99 9.10 -3.73
C PHE A 107 -5.35 8.16 -2.69
N PRO A 108 -4.39 7.31 -3.13
CA PRO A 108 -3.71 6.38 -2.25
C PRO A 108 -3.12 7.06 -1.01
N PRO A 109 -3.00 6.35 0.13
CA PRO A 109 -2.46 6.89 1.37
C PRO A 109 -1.10 7.58 1.24
N GLY A 110 -0.27 7.19 0.26
CA GLY A 110 1.02 7.81 -0.03
C GLY A 110 0.98 9.11 -0.86
N TRP A 111 -0.20 9.58 -1.30
CA TRP A 111 -0.28 10.78 -2.14
C TRP A 111 -0.09 12.09 -1.35
N TYR A 112 0.67 13.01 -1.95
CA TYR A 112 0.88 14.38 -1.51
C TYR A 112 0.71 15.38 -2.67
N PRO A 113 0.39 16.66 -2.40
CA PRO A 113 0.22 17.65 -3.46
C PRO A 113 1.49 17.76 -4.32
N GLY A 114 1.34 17.67 -5.64
CA GLY A 114 2.46 17.67 -6.59
C GLY A 114 2.97 16.27 -6.96
N VAL A 115 2.62 15.22 -6.21
CA VAL A 115 2.93 13.84 -6.56
C VAL A 115 1.97 13.36 -7.65
N LYS A 116 2.51 12.75 -8.71
CA LYS A 116 1.72 12.06 -9.75
C LYS A 116 1.20 10.75 -9.17
N VAL A 117 -0.13 10.56 -9.20
CA VAL A 117 -0.79 9.36 -8.65
C VAL A 117 -0.76 8.19 -9.63
N PHE A 118 -0.77 8.49 -10.92
CA PHE A 118 -0.83 7.49 -11.98
C PHE A 118 0.29 7.75 -12.98
N ASN A 119 1.17 6.77 -13.17
CA ASN A 119 1.90 6.62 -14.42
C ASN A 119 0.94 5.94 -15.39
N LYS A 120 0.37 6.71 -16.32
CA LYS A 120 0.23 6.21 -17.68
C LYS A 120 1.46 6.66 -18.44
#